data_AF-X1HRK5-F1
#
_entry.id   AF-X1HRK5-F1
#
_cell.length_a   1.000
_cell.length_b   1.000
_cell.length_c   1.000
_cell.angle_alpha   90.00
_cell.angle_beta   90.00
_cell.angle_gamma   90.00
#
_symmetry.space_group_name_H-M   'P 1'
#
loop_
_entity.id
_entity.type
_entity.pdbx_description
1 polymer ?
#
loop_
_entity_poly.entity_id
_entity_poly.type
_entity_poly.pdbx_seq_one_letter_code
_entity_poly.pdbx_strand_id
1 'polypeptide(L)'
;MAVNNKDDQLDEKQTFSTKLKKYFKNLIDFSQIDKKTILYIVIFIFLVVISVFLLYWNYFVDTTFIYVIIADWFVNPIHDLEIIGIFLFIG
;
A
#
# COMPACT_ATOMS: atom_id res chain seq x y z
N MET A 1 -6.88 39.43 36.31
CA MET A 1 -6.55 39.30 34.87
C MET A 1 -6.24 37.84 34.59
N ALA A 2 -7.21 37.09 34.08
CA ALA A 2 -7.04 35.69 33.67
C ALA A 2 -7.85 35.48 32.38
N VAL A 3 -7.44 36.17 31.33
CA VAL A 3 -8.01 36.07 29.98
C VAL A 3 -6.81 35.86 29.05
N ASN A 4 -6.60 34.64 28.56
CA ASN A 4 -6.18 34.37 27.17
C ASN A 4 -5.77 32.92 26.87
N ASN A 5 -5.37 32.11 27.86
CA ASN A 5 -4.72 30.82 27.54
C ASN A 5 -5.63 29.76 26.87
N LYS A 6 -6.96 29.87 26.95
CA LYS A 6 -7.88 28.88 26.36
C LYS A 6 -8.26 29.22 24.92
N ASP A 7 -8.35 30.51 24.58
CA ASP A 7 -8.75 30.96 23.25
C ASP A 7 -7.59 30.76 22.25
N ASP A 8 -6.36 31.09 22.65
CA ASP A 8 -5.15 30.85 21.84
C ASP A 8 -4.95 29.35 21.50
N GLN A 9 -5.25 28.44 22.43
CA GLN A 9 -5.14 26.98 22.17
C GLN A 9 -6.25 26.45 21.24
N LEU A 10 -7.44 27.04 21.26
CA LEU A 10 -8.55 26.64 20.39
C LEU A 10 -8.31 27.11 18.95
N ASP A 11 -7.82 28.33 18.78
CA ASP A 11 -7.43 28.89 17.48
C ASP A 11 -6.24 28.14 16.88
N GLU A 12 -5.27 27.74 17.70
CA GLU A 12 -4.14 26.92 17.26
C GLU A 12 -4.61 25.53 16.80
N LYS A 13 -5.44 24.82 17.60
CA LYS A 13 -6.00 23.51 17.21
C LYS A 13 -6.83 23.58 15.93
N GLN A 14 -7.66 24.62 15.77
CA GLN A 14 -8.43 24.83 14.54
C GLN A 14 -7.50 25.13 13.36
N THR A 15 -6.45 25.92 13.55
CA THR A 15 -5.45 26.23 12.52
C THR A 15 -4.68 24.97 12.09
N PHE A 16 -4.25 24.14 13.04
CA PHE A 16 -3.59 22.86 12.74
C PHE A 16 -4.50 21.89 12.02
N SER A 17 -5.75 21.72 12.49
CA SER A 17 -6.75 20.87 11.83
C SER A 17 -7.03 21.33 10.40
N THR A 18 -7.17 22.64 10.19
CA THR A 18 -7.43 23.22 8.86
C THR A 18 -6.22 23.04 7.94
N LYS A 19 -5.00 23.21 8.45
CA LYS A 19 -3.76 22.94 7.71
C LYS A 19 -3.66 21.47 7.33
N LEU A 20 -3.82 20.55 8.27
CA LEU A 20 -3.83 19.10 8.03
C LEU A 20 -4.86 18.72 6.98
N LYS A 21 -6.10 19.22 7.12
CA LYS A 21 -7.16 18.98 6.14
C LYS A 21 -6.78 19.48 4.76
N LYS A 22 -6.10 20.62 4.65
CA LYS A 22 -5.61 21.16 3.37
C LYS A 22 -4.47 20.31 2.79
N TYR A 23 -3.54 19.82 3.61
CA TYR A 23 -2.49 18.90 3.18
C TYR A 23 -3.05 17.59 2.65
N PHE A 24 -3.97 16.95 3.39
CA PHE A 24 -4.64 15.74 2.92
C PHE A 24 -5.45 16.01 1.65
N LYS A 25 -6.13 17.16 1.57
CA LYS A 25 -6.85 17.54 0.36
C LYS A 25 -5.90 17.67 -0.84
N ASN A 26 -4.72 18.27 -0.68
CA ASN A 26 -3.71 18.38 -1.73
C ASN A 26 -3.06 17.03 -2.11
N LEU A 27 -2.84 16.14 -1.12
CA LEU A 27 -2.30 14.80 -1.35
C LEU A 27 -3.27 13.90 -2.12
N ILE A 28 -4.57 14.14 -1.96
CA ILE A 28 -5.67 13.41 -2.59
C ILE A 28 -6.23 14.24 -3.77
N ASP A 29 -5.64 15.39 -4.09
CA ASP A 29 -6.05 16.21 -5.24
C ASP A 29 -5.48 15.61 -6.54
N PHE A 30 -6.09 14.51 -6.95
CA PHE A 30 -5.78 13.83 -8.19
C PHE A 30 -6.20 14.63 -9.43
N SER A 31 -6.80 15.82 -9.27
CA SER A 31 -7.22 16.67 -10.39
C SER A 31 -6.07 17.17 -11.26
N GLN A 32 -4.86 17.26 -10.70
CA GLN A 32 -3.64 17.66 -11.43
C GLN A 32 -2.83 16.47 -11.95
N ILE A 33 -3.29 15.25 -11.68
CA ILE A 33 -2.53 14.03 -11.93
C ILE A 33 -3.04 13.38 -13.22
N ASP A 34 -2.12 13.04 -14.12
CA ASP A 34 -2.45 12.36 -15.37
C ASP A 34 -3.20 11.04 -15.12
N LYS A 35 -4.15 10.71 -16.00
CA LYS A 35 -4.96 9.48 -15.90
C LYS A 35 -4.11 8.21 -15.73
N LYS A 36 -2.95 8.14 -16.40
CA LYS A 36 -2.01 7.02 -16.27
C LYS A 36 -1.45 6.91 -14.86
N THR A 37 -1.07 8.03 -14.26
CA THR A 37 -0.50 8.08 -12.91
C THR A 37 -1.53 7.68 -11.85
N ILE A 38 -2.79 8.12 -12.00
CA ILE A 38 -3.88 7.66 -11.12
C ILE A 38 -4.07 6.14 -11.21
N LEU A 39 -4.03 5.57 -12.42
CA LEU A 39 -4.10 4.12 -12.61
C LEU A 39 -2.96 3.40 -11.87
N TYR A 40 -1.73 3.90 -11.99
CA TYR A 40 -0.59 3.33 -11.25
C TYR A 40 -0.75 3.44 -9.74
N ILE A 41 -1.26 4.57 -9.23
CA ILE A 41 -1.52 4.75 -7.79
C ILE A 41 -2.57 3.75 -7.31
N VAL A 42 -3.65 3.53 -8.07
CA VAL A 42 -4.68 2.54 -7.72
C VAL A 42 -4.10 1.12 -7.72
N ILE A 43 -3.33 0.76 -8.75
CA ILE A 43 -2.66 -0.54 -8.83
C ILE A 43 -1.69 -0.72 -7.64
N PHE A 44 -0.94 0.32 -7.30
CA PHE A 44 -0.01 0.31 -6.17
C PHE A 44 -0.74 0.10 -4.84
N ILE A 45 -1.80 0.86 -4.58
CA ILE A 45 -2.61 0.69 -3.36
C ILE A 45 -3.19 -0.73 -3.30
N PHE A 46 -3.69 -1.25 -4.42
CA PHE A 46 -4.21 -2.61 -4.50
C PHE A 46 -3.14 -3.66 -4.18
N LEU A 47 -1.93 -3.51 -4.74
CA LEU A 47 -0.78 -4.37 -4.44
C LEU A 47 -0.39 -4.32 -2.96
N VAL A 48 -0.37 -3.13 -2.35
CA VAL A 48 -0.07 -2.96 -0.92
C VAL A 48 -1.12 -3.68 -0.06
N VAL A 49 -2.40 -3.55 -0.38
CA VAL A 49 -3.48 -4.25 0.34
C VAL A 49 -3.33 -5.76 0.23
N ILE A 50 -3.06 -6.28 -0.97
CA ILE A 50 -2.80 -7.71 -1.18
C ILE A 50 -1.58 -8.16 -0.38
N SER A 51 -0.50 -7.38 -0.39
CA SER A 51 0.73 -7.72 0.33
C SER A 51 0.48 -7.84 1.83
N VAL A 52 -0.22 -6.88 2.44
CA VAL A 52 -0.57 -6.94 3.87
C VAL A 52 -1.52 -8.09 4.16
N PHE A 53 -2.49 -8.35 3.28
CA PHE A 53 -3.40 -9.48 3.41
C PHE A 53 -2.66 -10.83 3.40
N LEU A 54 -1.75 -11.02 2.44
CA LEU A 54 -0.92 -12.23 2.35
C LEU A 54 -0.02 -12.39 3.57
N LEU A 55 0.55 -11.28 4.07
CA LEU A 55 1.37 -11.30 5.27
C LEU A 55 0.55 -11.73 6.49
N TYR A 56 -0.67 -11.19 6.64
CA TYR A 56 -1.59 -11.59 7.70
C TYR A 56 -1.95 -13.08 7.59
N TRP A 57 -2.31 -13.53 6.40
CA TRP A 57 -2.67 -14.94 6.18
C TRP A 57 -1.51 -15.89 6.51
N ASN A 58 -0.30 -15.53 6.08
CA ASN A 58 0.90 -16.32 6.35
C ASN A 58 1.22 -16.40 7.85
N TYR A 59 1.05 -15.31 8.60
CA TYR A 59 1.46 -15.28 10.00
C TYR A 59 0.40 -15.84 10.96
N PHE A 60 -0.88 -15.64 10.65
CA PHE A 60 -1.98 -15.91 11.59
C PHE A 60 -2.92 -17.05 11.17
N VAL A 61 -2.95 -17.42 9.89
CA VAL A 61 -3.84 -18.47 9.39
C VAL A 61 -3.06 -19.73 9.06
N ASP A 62 -2.06 -19.62 8.18
CA ASP A 62 -1.28 -20.76 7.70
C ASP A 62 0.11 -20.31 7.24
N THR A 63 1.13 -20.70 8.01
CA THR A 63 2.55 -20.40 7.74
C THR A 63 3.11 -21.10 6.52
N THR A 64 2.45 -22.15 6.04
CA THR A 64 2.84 -22.92 4.85
C THR A 64 2.20 -22.40 3.57
N PHE A 65 1.17 -21.54 3.68
CA PHE A 65 0.43 -21.04 2.52
C PHE A 65 1.31 -20.31 1.50
N ILE A 66 2.24 -19.45 1.95
CA ILE A 66 3.17 -18.78 1.03
C ILE A 66 4.11 -19.78 0.36
N TYR A 67 4.56 -20.81 1.07
CA TYR A 67 5.36 -21.88 0.48
C TYR A 67 4.59 -22.65 -0.59
N VAL A 68 3.32 -22.96 -0.35
CA VAL A 68 2.45 -23.63 -1.32
C VAL A 68 2.21 -22.75 -2.54
N ILE A 69 1.91 -21.46 -2.36
CA ILE A 69 1.78 -20.53 -3.49
C ILE A 69 3.06 -20.49 -4.32
N ILE A 70 4.22 -20.33 -3.68
CA ILE A 70 5.50 -20.26 -4.41
C ILE A 70 5.77 -21.58 -5.11
N ALA A 71 5.53 -22.72 -4.45
CA ALA A 71 5.70 -24.02 -5.06
C ALA A 71 4.79 -24.19 -6.29
N ASP A 72 3.50 -23.88 -6.17
CA ASP A 72 2.54 -24.11 -7.25
C ASP A 72 2.66 -23.10 -8.41
N TRP A 73 2.99 -21.85 -8.12
CA TRP A 73 3.05 -20.81 -9.15
C TRP A 73 4.44 -20.58 -9.74
N PHE A 74 5.49 -20.89 -8.99
CA PHE A 74 6.87 -20.65 -9.42
C PHE A 74 7.61 -21.95 -9.65
N VAL A 75 7.56 -22.91 -8.73
CA VAL A 75 8.39 -24.13 -8.83
C VAL A 75 7.79 -25.18 -9.76
N ASN A 76 6.50 -25.47 -9.65
CA ASN A 76 5.82 -26.49 -10.45
C ASN A 76 5.84 -26.15 -11.93
N PRO A 77 5.56 -24.90 -12.38
CA PRO A 77 5.65 -24.57 -13.79
C PRO A 77 7.09 -24.71 -14.31
N ILE A 78 8.10 -24.33 -13.52
CA ILE A 78 9.51 -24.52 -13.91
C ILE A 78 9.81 -26.01 -14.06
N HIS A 79 9.35 -26.83 -13.12
CA HIS A 79 9.52 -28.27 -13.15
C HIS A 79 8.83 -28.89 -14.37
N ASP A 80 7.60 -28.45 -14.67
CA ASP A 80 6.80 -28.93 -15.81
C ASP A 80 7.34 -28.43 -17.16
N LEU A 81 8.05 -27.30 -17.18
CA LEU A 81 8.73 -26.73 -18.36
C LEU A 81 10.18 -27.24 -18.52
N GLU A 82 10.67 -28.10 -17.61
CA GLU A 82 12.02 -28.67 -17.60
C GLU A 82 13.12 -27.61 -17.92
N ILE A 83 13.99 -27.87 -18.90
CA ILE A 83 15.12 -26.99 -19.26
C ILE A 83 14.65 -25.59 -19.70
N ILE A 84 13.46 -25.48 -20.31
CA ILE A 84 12.89 -24.20 -20.76
C ILE A 84 12.45 -23.36 -19.56
N GLY A 85 12.01 -23.99 -18.47
CA GLY A 85 11.63 -23.30 -17.23
C GLY A 85 12.79 -22.58 -16.56
N ILE A 86 14.01 -23.13 -16.66
CA ILE A 86 15.23 -22.54 -16.08
C ILE A 86 15.60 -21.22 -16.77
N PHE A 87 15.44 -21.13 -18.10
CA PHE A 87 15.73 -19.90 -18.85
C PHE A 87 14.77 -18.75 -18.54
N LEU A 88 13.59 -19.04 -17.99
CA LEU A 88 12.56 -18.05 -17.61
C LEU A 88 12.94 -17.26 -16.33
N PHE A 89 13.90 -17.74 -15.54
CA PHE A 89 14.33 -17.12 -14.27
C PHE A 89 15.80 -16.67 -14.22
N ILE A 90 16.62 -17.12 -15.17
CA ILE A 90 18.05 -16.76 -15.29
C ILE A 90 18.29 -15.57 -16.25
N GLY A 91 17.26 -15.13 -17.00
CA GLY A 91 17.32 -14.01 -17.94
C GLY A 91 17.26 -12.63 -17.29
#